data_AF-A0A7J4KXW6-F1
#
_entry.id   AF-A0A7J4KXW6-F1
#
_cell.length_a   1.000
_cell.length_b   1.000
_cell.length_c   1.000
_cell.angle_alpha   90.00
_cell.angle_beta   90.00
_cell.angle_gamma   90.00
#
_symmetry.space_group_name_H-M   'P 1'
#
loop_
_entity.id
_entity.type
_entity.pdbx_description
1 polymer ?
#
loop_
_entity_poly.entity_id
_entity_poly.type
_entity_poly.pdbx_seq_one_letter_code
_entity_poly.pdbx_strand_id
1 'polypeptide(L)'
;GRPRNGVVSFISQSGALGSAILDWDAMKGYGINKFVSYGNAVQVDESQLLDYFAEDESTKVITAYFEGVKNGKRFFEALKKACEKKPVIVLKGGSSEKGAEAVKSHTASMAGNHESFIAALKQCNAIIAESMEEVFDYARVFTTEPKPKGSKVQIITDGGGYGVLATDALSKFGLELAEMSEERKAVIKQACPNYAVVKNPIDLTGDANNERYKVALEQAMLDENVDAIFTILLLQVPNINEGVVEEMQKISLAKTKPLIFISAGGAFSEKQRRKMEEKSTSTFQSPLDAAKSLNALIKYYTTKEAREKAALEPEKPKAEKPSEKKESAKKAKAKVKAKSKPKKQSAKKAKKEKR
;
A
#
# COMPACT_ATOMS: atom_id res chain seq x y z
N GLY A 1 14.41 -24.40 0.45
CA GLY A 1 13.33 -25.33 -0.04
C GLY A 1 12.84 -24.87 -1.40
N ARG A 2 11.74 -25.40 -1.97
CA ARG A 2 11.08 -24.75 -3.13
C ARG A 2 9.88 -23.91 -2.67
N PRO A 3 9.66 -22.72 -3.24
CA PRO A 3 8.45 -21.91 -3.05
C PRO A 3 7.18 -22.73 -3.20
N ARG A 4 6.14 -22.39 -2.45
CA ARG A 4 4.79 -22.93 -2.71
C ARG A 4 4.13 -22.15 -3.84
N ASN A 5 3.13 -22.74 -4.46
CA ASN A 5 2.27 -21.99 -5.38
C ASN A 5 1.52 -20.91 -4.60
N GLY A 6 1.52 -19.70 -5.13
CA GLY A 6 0.75 -18.58 -4.60
C GLY A 6 0.25 -17.67 -5.72
N VAL A 7 -0.14 -16.45 -5.35
CA VAL A 7 -0.70 -15.45 -6.27
C VAL A 7 0.17 -14.20 -6.42
N VAL A 8 1.33 -14.18 -5.75
CA VAL A 8 2.31 -13.08 -5.81
C VAL A 8 3.31 -13.35 -6.93
N SER A 9 3.53 -12.37 -7.80
CA SER A 9 4.59 -12.45 -8.81
C SER A 9 5.70 -11.47 -8.51
N PHE A 10 6.94 -11.94 -8.58
CA PHE A 10 8.13 -11.19 -8.19
C PHE A 10 9.02 -10.88 -9.41
N ILE A 11 9.35 -9.60 -9.59
CA ILE A 11 10.35 -9.10 -10.54
C ILE A 11 11.62 -8.74 -9.77
N SER A 12 12.76 -9.31 -10.11
CA SER A 12 14.04 -8.96 -9.47
C SER A 12 15.12 -8.60 -10.48
N GLN A 13 15.67 -7.39 -10.34
CA GLN A 13 16.85 -6.98 -11.11
C GLN A 13 18.13 -7.67 -10.61
N SER A 14 18.20 -8.03 -9.33
CA SER A 14 19.33 -8.73 -8.72
C SER A 14 19.09 -10.23 -8.66
N GLY A 15 19.97 -11.01 -9.29
CA GLY A 15 19.90 -12.47 -9.27
C GLY A 15 20.18 -13.06 -7.89
N ALA A 16 21.23 -12.58 -7.21
CA ALA A 16 21.61 -13.07 -5.87
C ALA A 16 20.53 -12.75 -4.82
N LEU A 17 19.99 -11.53 -4.83
CA LEU A 17 18.85 -11.18 -3.97
C LEU A 17 17.62 -12.03 -4.32
N GLY A 18 17.41 -12.27 -5.62
CA GLY A 18 16.38 -13.15 -6.13
C GLY A 18 16.43 -14.56 -5.55
N SER A 19 17.60 -15.19 -5.55
CA SER A 19 17.79 -16.51 -4.95
C SER A 19 17.50 -16.53 -3.45
N ALA A 20 17.93 -15.49 -2.72
CA ALA A 20 17.63 -15.36 -1.29
C ALA A 20 16.12 -15.19 -1.03
N ILE A 21 15.40 -14.44 -1.88
CA ILE A 21 13.95 -14.28 -1.83
C ILE A 21 13.23 -15.62 -1.99
N LEU A 22 13.66 -16.44 -2.96
CA LEU A 22 13.06 -17.75 -3.19
C LEU A 22 13.28 -18.70 -2.01
N ASP A 23 14.44 -18.63 -1.36
CA ASP A 23 14.70 -19.44 -0.17
C ASP A 23 13.93 -18.94 1.06
N TRP A 24 13.84 -17.62 1.24
CA TRP A 24 12.99 -17.02 2.26
C TRP A 24 11.51 -17.34 2.06
N ASP A 25 10.99 -17.31 0.85
CA ASP A 25 9.62 -17.75 0.58
C ASP A 25 9.44 -19.23 0.87
N ALA A 26 10.38 -20.07 0.43
CA ALA A 26 10.33 -21.50 0.77
C ALA A 26 10.35 -21.74 2.28
N MET A 27 11.00 -20.85 3.04
CA MET A 27 10.97 -20.85 4.50
C MET A 27 9.64 -20.32 5.04
N LYS A 28 9.09 -19.22 4.54
CA LYS A 28 7.99 -18.47 5.18
C LYS A 28 6.60 -18.77 4.60
N GLY A 29 6.52 -19.47 3.47
CA GLY A 29 5.28 -19.98 2.91
C GLY A 29 4.32 -18.94 2.33
N TYR A 30 4.81 -17.78 1.85
CA TYR A 30 3.96 -16.75 1.25
C TYR A 30 3.36 -17.21 -0.09
N GLY A 31 4.11 -18.05 -0.81
CA GLY A 31 3.70 -18.64 -2.06
C GLY A 31 3.94 -17.70 -3.24
N ILE A 32 4.68 -18.19 -4.22
CA ILE A 32 5.03 -17.45 -5.44
C ILE A 32 4.24 -18.03 -6.60
N ASN A 33 3.57 -17.16 -7.36
CA ASN A 33 3.00 -17.50 -8.65
C ASN A 33 4.11 -17.62 -9.70
N LYS A 34 4.88 -16.54 -9.87
CA LYS A 34 5.97 -16.45 -10.85
C LYS A 34 7.10 -15.61 -10.28
N PHE A 35 8.32 -16.03 -10.53
CA PHE A 35 9.53 -15.29 -10.19
C PHE A 35 10.33 -15.05 -11.47
N VAL A 36 10.74 -13.81 -11.71
CA VAL A 36 11.57 -13.44 -12.85
C VAL A 36 12.78 -12.66 -12.37
N SER A 37 13.96 -13.25 -12.53
CA SER A 37 15.22 -12.49 -12.50
C SER A 37 15.58 -12.08 -13.92
N TYR A 38 15.70 -10.78 -14.17
CA TYR A 38 15.95 -10.24 -15.51
C TYR A 38 17.32 -9.57 -15.67
N GLY A 39 18.08 -9.44 -14.57
CA GLY A 39 19.47 -9.01 -14.57
C GLY A 39 19.69 -7.71 -15.34
N ASN A 40 20.56 -7.78 -16.36
CA ASN A 40 20.98 -6.62 -17.15
C ASN A 40 19.91 -6.05 -18.10
N ALA A 41 18.72 -6.66 -18.20
CA ALA A 41 17.62 -6.15 -19.02
C ALA A 41 18.00 -5.89 -20.50
N VAL A 42 18.73 -6.83 -21.12
CA VAL A 42 19.22 -6.68 -22.50
C VAL A 42 18.07 -6.73 -23.51
N GLN A 43 17.20 -7.73 -23.40
CA GLN A 43 16.07 -7.95 -24.31
C GLN A 43 14.71 -7.70 -23.65
N VAL A 44 14.46 -8.34 -22.50
CA VAL A 44 13.26 -8.15 -21.70
C VAL A 44 13.58 -7.23 -20.54
N ASP A 45 12.85 -6.13 -20.42
CA ASP A 45 13.04 -5.12 -19.37
C ASP A 45 11.88 -5.08 -18.35
N GLU A 46 12.06 -4.25 -17.32
CA GLU A 46 11.09 -4.05 -16.24
C GLU A 46 9.70 -3.61 -16.73
N SER A 47 9.64 -2.84 -17.82
CA SER A 47 8.39 -2.30 -18.36
C SER A 47 7.58 -3.40 -19.03
N GLN A 48 8.25 -4.28 -19.78
CA GLN A 48 7.60 -5.44 -20.40
C GLN A 48 7.09 -6.44 -19.36
N LEU A 49 7.85 -6.66 -18.29
CA LEU A 49 7.42 -7.54 -17.19
C LEU A 49 6.21 -6.97 -16.43
N LEU A 50 6.20 -5.67 -16.17
CA LEU A 50 5.04 -4.99 -15.57
C LEU A 50 3.79 -5.14 -16.45
N ASP A 51 3.92 -4.95 -17.77
CA ASP A 51 2.81 -5.12 -18.71
C ASP A 51 2.29 -6.56 -18.73
N TYR A 52 3.18 -7.55 -18.73
CA TYR A 52 2.81 -8.95 -18.69
C TYR A 52 2.04 -9.28 -17.40
N PHE A 53 2.58 -8.91 -16.23
CA PHE A 53 1.94 -9.20 -14.96
C PHE A 53 0.67 -8.39 -14.71
N ALA A 54 0.50 -7.23 -15.35
CA ALA A 54 -0.75 -6.48 -15.32
C ALA A 54 -1.91 -7.31 -15.91
N GLU A 55 -1.66 -8.08 -16.96
CA GLU A 55 -2.66 -8.90 -17.67
C GLU A 55 -2.78 -10.33 -17.13
N ASP A 56 -1.77 -10.86 -16.46
CA ASP A 56 -1.76 -12.26 -15.99
C ASP A 56 -2.79 -12.54 -14.89
N GLU A 57 -3.91 -13.20 -15.21
CA GLU A 57 -5.01 -13.45 -14.27
C GLU A 57 -4.60 -14.23 -13.01
N SER A 58 -3.54 -15.04 -13.09
CA SER A 58 -3.01 -15.81 -11.95
C SER A 58 -2.22 -14.94 -10.97
N THR A 59 -1.74 -13.77 -11.40
CA THR A 59 -1.07 -12.79 -10.53
C THR A 59 -2.12 -11.86 -9.93
N LYS A 60 -2.20 -11.84 -8.59
CA LYS A 60 -3.05 -10.91 -7.84
C LYS A 60 -2.26 -9.73 -7.25
N VAL A 61 -0.99 -9.94 -6.91
CA VAL A 61 -0.09 -8.90 -6.39
C VAL A 61 1.24 -8.97 -7.14
N ILE A 62 1.74 -7.82 -7.57
CA ILE A 62 3.05 -7.69 -8.22
C ILE A 62 4.03 -7.14 -7.18
N THR A 63 5.15 -7.81 -6.99
CA THR A 63 6.27 -7.33 -6.18
C THR A 63 7.48 -7.10 -7.07
N ALA A 64 8.24 -6.04 -6.82
CA ALA A 64 9.39 -5.72 -7.65
C ALA A 64 10.56 -5.15 -6.85
N TYR A 65 11.76 -5.63 -7.16
CA TYR A 65 13.01 -5.02 -6.74
C TYR A 65 13.70 -4.38 -7.94
N PHE A 66 13.87 -3.06 -7.88
CA PHE A 66 14.50 -2.27 -8.94
C PHE A 66 15.73 -1.54 -8.41
N GLU A 67 16.83 -1.58 -9.13
CA GLU A 67 18.03 -0.78 -8.88
C GLU A 67 18.06 0.46 -9.79
N GLY A 68 17.55 0.32 -11.01
CA GLY A 68 17.40 1.38 -12.00
C GLY A 68 16.38 1.01 -13.07
N VAL A 69 16.08 1.95 -13.95
CA VAL A 69 15.17 1.74 -15.09
C VAL A 69 15.84 2.22 -16.36
N LYS A 70 15.64 1.50 -17.47
CA LYS A 70 16.30 1.80 -18.74
C LYS A 70 15.61 2.94 -19.48
N ASN A 71 14.28 2.95 -19.47
CA ASN A 71 13.45 3.98 -20.09
C ASN A 71 12.38 4.46 -19.11
N GLY A 72 12.64 5.58 -18.44
CA GLY A 72 11.76 6.10 -17.39
C GLY A 72 10.33 6.42 -17.85
N LYS A 73 10.14 6.91 -19.08
CA LYS A 73 8.81 7.20 -19.62
C LYS A 73 8.02 5.91 -19.82
N ARG A 74 8.64 4.92 -20.45
CA ARG A 74 8.02 3.61 -20.71
C ARG A 74 7.73 2.85 -19.42
N PHE A 75 8.64 2.93 -18.45
CA PHE A 75 8.44 2.38 -17.10
C PHE A 75 7.24 3.01 -16.41
N PHE A 76 7.11 4.34 -16.44
CA PHE A 76 5.97 5.02 -15.83
C PHE A 76 4.65 4.60 -16.47
N GLU A 77 4.59 4.47 -17.80
CA GLU A 77 3.40 3.98 -18.51
C GLU A 77 3.04 2.54 -18.12
N ALA A 78 4.02 1.64 -18.05
CA ALA A 78 3.82 0.24 -17.63
C ALA A 78 3.37 0.13 -16.17
N LEU A 79 4.04 0.88 -15.28
CA LEU A 79 3.72 0.92 -13.86
C LEU A 79 2.31 1.43 -13.62
N LYS A 80 1.93 2.53 -14.29
CA LYS A 80 0.58 3.09 -14.20
C LYS A 80 -0.46 2.04 -14.60
N LYS A 81 -0.27 1.39 -15.74
CA LYS A 81 -1.15 0.31 -16.23
C LYS A 81 -1.25 -0.85 -15.23
N ALA A 82 -0.12 -1.28 -14.67
CA ALA A 82 -0.10 -2.35 -13.67
C ALA A 82 -0.85 -1.96 -12.40
N CYS A 83 -0.60 -0.76 -11.85
CA CYS A 83 -1.23 -0.24 -10.64
C CYS A 83 -2.74 0.00 -10.78
N GLU A 84 -3.23 0.34 -11.98
CA GLU A 84 -4.66 0.47 -12.26
C GLU A 84 -5.38 -0.88 -12.10
N LYS A 85 -4.71 -1.99 -12.41
CA LYS A 85 -5.29 -3.33 -12.35
C LYS A 85 -5.06 -4.02 -11.00
N LYS A 86 -3.84 -3.91 -10.45
CA LYS A 86 -3.36 -4.74 -9.34
C LYS A 86 -2.49 -3.95 -8.37
N PRO A 87 -2.41 -4.33 -7.08
CA PRO A 87 -1.40 -3.81 -6.17
C PRO A 87 0.01 -4.11 -6.70
N VAL A 88 0.87 -3.07 -6.74
CA VAL A 88 2.29 -3.19 -7.10
C VAL A 88 3.12 -2.70 -5.92
N ILE A 89 3.89 -3.61 -5.32
CA ILE A 89 4.80 -3.35 -4.20
C ILE A 89 6.22 -3.24 -4.74
N VAL A 90 6.91 -2.14 -4.46
CA VAL A 90 8.22 -1.84 -5.02
C VAL A 90 9.23 -1.57 -3.91
N LEU A 91 10.37 -2.27 -3.97
CA LEU A 91 11.57 -1.97 -3.21
C LEU A 91 12.63 -1.39 -4.16
N LYS A 92 13.10 -0.17 -3.87
CA LYS A 92 14.13 0.53 -4.66
C LYS A 92 15.51 0.34 -4.02
N GLY A 93 16.39 -0.39 -4.69
CA GLY A 93 17.82 -0.41 -4.36
C GLY A 93 18.49 0.94 -4.61
N GLY A 94 19.52 1.28 -3.84
CA GLY A 94 20.24 2.55 -3.99
C GLY A 94 19.38 3.79 -3.68
N SER A 95 18.67 3.76 -2.55
CA SER A 95 17.84 4.86 -2.05
C SER A 95 18.64 6.00 -1.40
N SER A 96 19.81 5.69 -0.84
CA SER A 96 20.78 6.68 -0.35
C SER A 96 21.80 7.06 -1.41
N GLU A 97 22.50 8.18 -1.22
CA GLU A 97 23.59 8.61 -2.11
C GLU A 97 24.66 7.52 -2.29
N LYS A 98 25.18 6.99 -1.17
CA LYS A 98 26.15 5.88 -1.19
C LYS A 98 25.58 4.60 -1.77
N GLY A 99 24.29 4.32 -1.56
CA GLY A 99 23.62 3.17 -2.17
C GLY A 99 23.49 3.33 -3.69
N ALA A 100 23.19 4.55 -4.16
CA ALA A 100 23.13 4.86 -5.58
C ALA A 100 24.51 4.75 -6.24
N GLU A 101 25.58 5.16 -5.56
CA GLU A 101 26.96 4.94 -6.01
C GLU A 101 27.29 3.45 -6.15
N ALA A 102 26.91 2.63 -5.16
CA ALA A 102 27.10 1.18 -5.21
C ALA A 102 26.33 0.52 -6.36
N VAL A 103 25.10 1.00 -6.65
CA VAL A 103 24.33 0.53 -7.81
C VAL A 103 25.00 0.93 -9.13
N LYS A 104 25.53 2.16 -9.23
CA LYS A 104 26.23 2.64 -10.44
C LYS A 104 27.45 1.77 -10.76
N SER A 105 28.27 1.46 -9.76
CA SER A 105 29.47 0.62 -9.96
C SER A 105 29.12 -0.83 -10.31
N HIS A 106 27.97 -1.33 -9.82
CA HIS A 106 27.53 -2.71 -10.04
C HIS A 106 26.80 -2.92 -11.38
N THR A 107 25.97 -1.97 -11.83
CA THR A 107 25.11 -2.16 -13.02
C THR A 107 25.59 -1.42 -14.27
N ALA A 108 26.60 -0.56 -14.14
CA ALA A 108 27.03 0.39 -15.18
C ALA A 108 25.87 1.27 -15.73
N SER A 109 24.73 1.31 -15.03
CA SER A 109 23.59 2.14 -15.37
C SER A 109 23.68 3.47 -14.62
N MET A 110 23.28 4.56 -15.28
CA MET A 110 23.18 5.85 -14.61
C MET A 110 22.05 5.75 -13.57
N ALA A 111 22.41 5.69 -12.27
CA ALA A 111 21.40 5.66 -11.23
C ALA A 111 20.50 6.90 -11.37
N GLY A 112 19.23 6.66 -11.69
CA GLY A 112 18.22 7.70 -11.79
C GLY A 112 17.99 8.39 -10.44
N ASN A 113 17.49 9.62 -10.47
CA ASN A 113 17.16 10.37 -9.28
C ASN A 113 16.13 9.59 -8.42
N HIS A 114 16.50 9.27 -7.17
CA HIS A 114 15.66 8.51 -6.24
C HIS A 114 14.31 9.21 -5.99
N GLU A 115 14.30 10.52 -5.78
CA GLU A 115 13.09 11.31 -5.55
C GLU A 115 12.14 11.24 -6.76
N SER A 116 12.69 11.29 -7.98
CA SER A 116 11.90 11.16 -9.21
C SER A 116 11.27 9.77 -9.33
N PHE A 117 12.01 8.72 -8.96
CA PHE A 117 11.50 7.35 -8.93
C PHE A 117 10.37 7.20 -7.91
N ILE A 118 10.58 7.67 -6.68
CA ILE A 118 9.56 7.65 -5.62
C ILE A 118 8.33 8.48 -6.00
N ALA A 119 8.51 9.63 -6.64
CA ALA A 119 7.41 10.45 -7.15
C ALA A 119 6.58 9.70 -8.20
N ALA A 120 7.24 8.99 -9.14
CA ALA A 120 6.56 8.15 -10.12
C ALA A 120 5.75 7.02 -9.46
N LEU A 121 6.31 6.35 -8.44
CA LEU A 121 5.61 5.32 -7.67
C LEU A 121 4.35 5.89 -6.99
N LYS A 122 4.48 7.01 -6.27
CA LYS A 122 3.36 7.68 -5.60
C LYS A 122 2.28 8.12 -6.59
N GLN A 123 2.67 8.68 -7.74
CA GLN A 123 1.74 9.04 -8.80
C GLN A 123 0.96 7.84 -9.34
N CYS A 124 1.53 6.65 -9.33
CA CYS A 124 0.85 5.43 -9.79
C CYS A 124 0.04 4.72 -8.68
N ASN A 125 0.10 5.15 -7.42
CA ASN A 125 -0.44 4.39 -6.27
C ASN A 125 0.28 3.05 -6.06
N ALA A 126 1.57 2.98 -6.42
CA ALA A 126 2.42 1.85 -6.05
C ALA A 126 2.74 1.90 -4.56
N ILE A 127 2.83 0.74 -3.94
CA ILE A 127 3.19 0.57 -2.53
C ILE A 127 4.72 0.55 -2.45
N ILE A 128 5.29 1.40 -1.59
CA ILE A 128 6.75 1.53 -1.46
C ILE A 128 7.17 0.76 -0.21
N ALA A 129 8.06 -0.21 -0.38
CA ALA A 129 8.70 -0.94 0.70
C ALA A 129 10.11 -0.39 0.95
N GLU A 130 10.53 -0.38 2.22
CA GLU A 130 11.86 0.09 2.64
C GLU A 130 12.84 -1.07 2.89
N SER A 131 12.32 -2.30 3.05
CA SER A 131 13.10 -3.51 3.22
C SER A 131 12.46 -4.71 2.52
N MET A 132 13.18 -5.82 2.47
CA MET A 132 12.64 -7.06 1.92
C MET A 132 11.52 -7.63 2.81
N GLU A 133 11.67 -7.54 4.13
CA GLU A 133 10.66 -7.93 5.11
C GLU A 133 9.34 -7.21 4.84
N GLU A 134 9.39 -5.90 4.57
CA GLU A 134 8.21 -5.13 4.19
C GLU A 134 7.56 -5.58 2.88
N VAL A 135 8.35 -5.98 1.88
CA VAL A 135 7.79 -6.53 0.64
C VAL A 135 6.92 -7.76 0.95
N PHE A 136 7.42 -8.65 1.80
CA PHE A 136 6.69 -9.85 2.19
C PHE A 136 5.48 -9.55 3.09
N ASP A 137 5.65 -8.65 4.04
CA ASP A 137 4.60 -8.26 4.98
C ASP A 137 3.44 -7.55 4.27
N TYR A 138 3.73 -6.68 3.31
CA TYR A 138 2.72 -6.10 2.44
C TYR A 138 2.10 -7.16 1.54
N ALA A 139 2.90 -7.99 0.85
CA ALA A 139 2.36 -9.02 -0.02
C ALA A 139 1.38 -9.96 0.72
N ARG A 140 1.69 -10.29 1.98
CA ARG A 140 0.81 -11.06 2.87
C ARG A 140 -0.55 -10.41 3.06
N VAL A 141 -0.62 -9.16 3.53
CA VAL A 141 -1.92 -8.51 3.77
C VAL A 141 -2.70 -8.27 2.48
N PHE A 142 -2.01 -7.95 1.38
CA PHE A 142 -2.65 -7.73 0.07
C PHE A 142 -3.17 -9.01 -0.58
N THR A 143 -2.72 -10.19 -0.16
CA THR A 143 -3.19 -11.48 -0.70
C THR A 143 -4.19 -12.18 0.19
N THR A 144 -4.19 -11.90 1.49
CA THR A 144 -5.02 -12.61 2.47
C THR A 144 -6.15 -11.76 3.03
N GLU A 145 -6.01 -10.45 3.14
CA GLU A 145 -7.01 -9.60 3.78
C GLU A 145 -7.97 -8.96 2.76
N PRO A 146 -9.26 -8.81 3.13
CA PRO A 146 -10.20 -8.07 2.30
C PRO A 146 -9.86 -6.58 2.31
N LYS A 147 -10.51 -5.83 1.42
CA LYS A 147 -10.46 -4.37 1.43
C LYS A 147 -10.96 -3.83 2.78
N PRO A 148 -10.16 -3.02 3.50
CA PRO A 148 -10.59 -2.38 4.75
C PRO A 148 -11.69 -1.35 4.47
N LYS A 149 -12.63 -1.19 5.41
CA LYS A 149 -13.70 -0.18 5.36
C LYS A 149 -13.30 1.15 6.00
N GLY A 150 -12.23 1.15 6.78
CA GLY A 150 -11.72 2.31 7.50
C GLY A 150 -10.46 1.97 8.31
N SER A 151 -10.19 2.77 9.33
CA SER A 151 -8.95 2.73 10.13
C SER A 151 -9.19 2.44 11.61
N LYS A 152 -10.41 2.06 12.02
CA LYS A 152 -10.73 1.69 13.41
C LYS A 152 -10.41 0.23 13.68
N VAL A 153 -9.43 -0.01 14.54
CA VAL A 153 -8.89 -1.34 14.83
C VAL A 153 -9.29 -1.80 16.22
N GLN A 154 -9.88 -2.99 16.31
CA GLN A 154 -10.10 -3.66 17.60
C GLN A 154 -8.90 -4.54 17.94
N ILE A 155 -8.25 -4.31 19.09
CA ILE A 155 -7.21 -5.20 19.60
C ILE A 155 -7.83 -6.21 20.56
N ILE A 156 -7.52 -7.50 20.39
CA ILE A 156 -7.87 -8.59 21.30
C ILE A 156 -6.57 -9.28 21.69
N THR A 157 -6.30 -9.41 22.98
CA THR A 157 -5.03 -9.94 23.51
C THR A 157 -5.26 -10.75 24.79
N ASP A 158 -4.39 -11.73 25.05
CA ASP A 158 -4.25 -12.42 26.34
C ASP A 158 -3.10 -11.86 27.20
N GLY A 159 -2.37 -10.88 26.67
CA GLY A 159 -1.30 -10.17 27.38
C GLY A 159 -1.39 -8.66 27.22
N GLY A 160 -1.71 -7.95 28.30
CA GLY A 160 -1.83 -6.49 28.32
C GLY A 160 -0.60 -5.74 27.81
N GLY A 161 0.61 -6.23 28.07
CA GLY A 161 1.86 -5.62 27.57
C GLY A 161 1.92 -5.53 26.03
N TYR A 162 1.48 -6.58 25.33
CA TYR A 162 1.34 -6.54 23.88
C TYR A 162 0.18 -5.67 23.41
N GLY A 163 -0.89 -5.55 24.21
CA GLY A 163 -1.96 -4.60 23.96
C GLY A 163 -1.47 -3.14 23.95
N VAL A 164 -0.56 -2.79 24.86
CA VAL A 164 0.11 -1.47 24.88
C VAL A 164 0.96 -1.28 23.62
N LEU A 165 1.84 -2.24 23.30
CA LEU A 165 2.69 -2.17 22.10
C LEU A 165 1.87 -2.06 20.80
N ALA A 166 0.74 -2.77 20.72
CA ALA A 166 -0.17 -2.67 19.59
C ALA A 166 -0.86 -1.30 19.53
N THR A 167 -1.27 -0.75 20.67
CA THR A 167 -1.87 0.60 20.73
C THR A 167 -0.89 1.67 20.25
N ASP A 168 0.37 1.61 20.69
CA ASP A 168 1.43 2.52 20.27
C ASP A 168 1.74 2.36 18.77
N ALA A 169 1.79 1.12 18.28
CA ALA A 169 2.00 0.81 16.88
C ALA A 169 0.89 1.38 15.99
N LEU A 170 -0.39 1.19 16.35
CA LEU A 170 -1.53 1.77 15.64
C LEU A 170 -1.43 3.30 15.59
N SER A 171 -1.19 3.92 16.75
CA SER A 171 -1.07 5.37 16.89
C SER A 171 0.04 5.95 16.01
N LYS A 172 1.20 5.29 15.95
CA LYS A 172 2.34 5.71 15.11
C LYS A 172 1.99 5.79 13.62
N PHE A 173 1.03 4.99 13.17
CA PHE A 173 0.60 4.96 11.77
C PHE A 173 -0.71 5.70 11.51
N GLY A 174 -1.26 6.37 12.53
CA GLY A 174 -2.52 7.11 12.44
C GLY A 174 -3.76 6.20 12.38
N LEU A 175 -3.66 4.97 12.88
CA LEU A 175 -4.79 4.06 13.02
C LEU A 175 -5.46 4.28 14.38
N GLU A 176 -6.78 4.16 14.43
CA GLU A 176 -7.59 4.49 15.61
C GLU A 176 -8.00 3.21 16.34
N LEU A 177 -8.15 3.29 17.66
CA LEU A 177 -8.80 2.22 18.42
C LEU A 177 -10.30 2.25 18.13
N ALA A 178 -10.85 1.11 17.69
CA ALA A 178 -12.29 0.95 17.55
C ALA A 178 -13.01 1.07 18.90
N GLU A 179 -14.22 1.61 18.87
CA GLU A 179 -15.15 1.65 20.00
C GLU A 179 -16.31 0.70 19.71
N MET A 180 -16.25 -0.51 20.28
CA MET A 180 -17.32 -1.49 20.12
C MET A 180 -18.60 -1.04 20.83
N SER A 181 -19.72 -1.42 20.24
CA SER A 181 -21.07 -1.26 20.78
C SER A 181 -21.23 -1.93 22.15
N GLU A 182 -22.07 -1.36 23.01
CA GLU A 182 -22.30 -1.90 24.36
C GLU A 182 -22.90 -3.31 24.31
N GLU A 183 -23.74 -3.58 23.32
CA GLU A 183 -24.36 -4.88 23.08
C GLU A 183 -23.29 -5.97 22.84
N ARG A 184 -22.29 -5.68 21.99
CA ARG A 184 -21.21 -6.61 21.69
C ARG A 184 -20.27 -6.78 22.90
N LYS A 185 -19.95 -5.68 23.59
CA LYS A 185 -19.14 -5.72 24.81
C LYS A 185 -19.81 -6.54 25.91
N ALA A 186 -21.14 -6.48 26.04
CA ALA A 186 -21.89 -7.26 27.03
C ALA A 186 -21.75 -8.78 26.80
N VAL A 187 -21.83 -9.24 25.54
CA VAL A 187 -21.62 -10.66 25.19
C VAL A 187 -20.21 -11.11 25.55
N ILE A 188 -19.19 -10.30 25.23
CA ILE A 188 -17.80 -10.63 25.57
C ILE A 188 -17.60 -10.69 27.08
N LYS A 189 -18.16 -9.73 27.84
CA LYS A 189 -18.09 -9.71 29.32
C LYS A 189 -18.66 -10.99 29.94
N GLN A 190 -19.72 -11.56 29.37
CA GLN A 190 -20.31 -12.82 29.89
C GLN A 190 -19.39 -14.03 29.70
N ALA A 191 -18.52 -14.02 28.68
CA ALA A 191 -17.55 -15.08 28.43
C ALA A 191 -16.23 -14.90 29.23
N CYS A 192 -16.00 -13.71 29.78
CA CYS A 192 -14.76 -13.36 30.49
C CYS A 192 -14.95 -13.31 32.02
N PRO A 193 -13.88 -13.48 32.81
CA PRO A 193 -13.92 -13.23 34.25
C PRO A 193 -14.27 -11.77 34.56
N ASN A 194 -14.84 -11.52 35.73
CA ASN A 194 -15.25 -10.17 36.16
C ASN A 194 -14.12 -9.12 36.19
N TYR A 195 -12.85 -9.57 36.27
CA TYR A 195 -11.68 -8.70 36.28
C TYR A 195 -11.09 -8.44 34.89
N ALA A 196 -11.61 -9.08 33.84
CA ALA A 196 -11.15 -8.86 32.47
C ALA A 196 -11.57 -7.47 31.98
N VAL A 197 -10.69 -6.83 31.21
CA VAL A 197 -10.92 -5.47 30.72
C VAL A 197 -11.50 -5.55 29.30
N VAL A 198 -12.82 -5.37 29.19
CA VAL A 198 -13.54 -5.31 27.90
C VAL A 198 -13.67 -3.86 27.43
N LYS A 199 -12.53 -3.21 27.24
CA LYS A 199 -12.37 -1.96 26.46
C LYS A 199 -11.42 -2.25 25.31
N ASN A 200 -11.00 -1.27 24.50
CA ASN A 200 -9.96 -1.51 23.50
C ASN A 200 -8.60 -1.05 24.07
N PRO A 201 -7.55 -1.90 24.15
CA PRO A 201 -7.53 -3.34 23.85
C PRO A 201 -8.41 -4.20 24.77
N ILE A 202 -9.04 -5.24 24.21
CA ILE A 202 -9.76 -6.26 24.98
C ILE A 202 -8.69 -7.22 25.52
N ASP A 203 -8.53 -7.23 26.83
CA ASP A 203 -7.60 -8.12 27.53
C ASP A 203 -8.37 -9.34 28.09
N LEU A 204 -8.18 -10.50 27.44
CA LEU A 204 -8.77 -11.79 27.77
C LEU A 204 -8.08 -12.52 28.93
N THR A 205 -7.07 -11.87 29.51
CA THR A 205 -6.25 -12.28 30.65
C THR A 205 -5.33 -13.48 30.36
N GLY A 206 -4.27 -13.65 31.16
CA GLY A 206 -3.24 -14.67 30.91
C GLY A 206 -3.70 -16.13 31.08
N ASP A 207 -4.93 -16.36 31.54
CA ASP A 207 -5.60 -17.66 31.61
C ASP A 207 -6.61 -17.87 30.47
N ALA A 208 -6.58 -17.01 29.44
CA ALA A 208 -7.47 -17.09 28.28
C ALA A 208 -7.51 -18.51 27.69
N ASN A 209 -8.70 -18.89 27.22
CA ASN A 209 -8.94 -20.15 26.54
C ASN A 209 -9.48 -19.90 25.13
N ASN A 210 -9.63 -20.97 24.34
CA ASN A 210 -10.14 -20.87 22.97
C ASN A 210 -11.50 -20.16 22.89
N GLU A 211 -12.42 -20.47 23.79
CA GLU A 211 -13.79 -19.92 23.76
C GLU A 211 -13.80 -18.39 23.97
N ARG A 212 -12.98 -17.86 24.89
CA ARG A 212 -12.86 -16.40 25.09
C ARG A 212 -12.40 -15.70 23.81
N TYR A 213 -11.41 -16.26 23.12
CA TYR A 213 -10.95 -15.74 21.83
C TYR A 213 -12.02 -15.80 20.77
N LYS A 214 -12.68 -16.95 20.63
CA LYS A 214 -13.75 -17.16 19.65
C LYS A 214 -14.86 -16.14 19.84
N VAL A 215 -15.39 -16.00 21.06
CA VAL A 215 -16.46 -15.04 21.36
C VAL A 215 -16.01 -13.60 21.06
N ALA A 216 -14.82 -13.21 21.52
CA ALA A 216 -14.31 -11.86 21.28
C ALA A 216 -14.16 -11.54 19.78
N LEU A 217 -13.63 -12.50 19.01
CA LEU A 217 -13.43 -12.34 17.58
C LEU A 217 -14.74 -12.30 16.81
N GLU A 218 -15.67 -13.21 17.10
CA GLU A 218 -16.99 -13.23 16.47
C GLU A 218 -17.73 -11.90 16.71
N GLN A 219 -17.72 -11.40 17.95
CA GLN A 219 -18.36 -10.11 18.26
C GLN A 219 -17.66 -8.93 17.57
N ALA A 220 -16.33 -8.91 17.50
CA ALA A 220 -15.59 -7.85 16.79
C ALA A 220 -15.81 -7.92 15.26
N MET A 221 -15.95 -9.11 14.69
CA MET A 221 -16.30 -9.29 13.28
C MET A 221 -17.71 -8.79 12.96
N LEU A 222 -18.65 -8.91 13.90
CA LEU A 222 -20.04 -8.47 13.74
C LEU A 222 -20.28 -6.99 14.04
N ASP A 223 -19.38 -6.31 14.75
CA ASP A 223 -19.57 -4.91 15.13
C ASP A 223 -19.27 -3.94 13.97
N GLU A 224 -20.21 -3.07 13.61
CA GLU A 224 -20.03 -2.14 12.49
C GLU A 224 -19.02 -1.02 12.78
N ASN A 225 -18.68 -0.77 14.05
CA ASN A 225 -17.70 0.24 14.45
C ASN A 225 -16.24 -0.25 14.35
N VAL A 226 -16.04 -1.52 13.97
CA VAL A 226 -14.73 -2.15 13.83
C VAL A 226 -14.41 -2.36 12.35
N ASP A 227 -13.35 -1.71 11.86
CA ASP A 227 -12.91 -1.81 10.46
C ASP A 227 -11.86 -2.91 10.24
N ALA A 228 -11.07 -3.22 11.26
CA ALA A 228 -10.05 -4.27 11.26
C ALA A 228 -9.81 -4.81 12.68
N ILE A 229 -9.21 -5.99 12.79
CA ILE A 229 -8.97 -6.65 14.07
C ILE A 229 -7.51 -7.10 14.17
N PHE A 230 -6.88 -6.77 15.30
CA PHE A 230 -5.59 -7.31 15.72
C PHE A 230 -5.82 -8.37 16.80
N THR A 231 -5.50 -9.62 16.50
CA THR A 231 -5.58 -10.73 17.46
C THR A 231 -4.20 -11.09 17.91
N ILE A 232 -3.84 -10.64 19.11
CA ILE A 232 -2.59 -11.00 19.76
C ILE A 232 -2.82 -12.33 20.46
N LEU A 233 -2.05 -13.34 20.05
CA LEU A 233 -2.16 -14.72 20.55
C LEU A 233 -0.83 -15.16 21.13
N LEU A 234 -0.70 -15.07 22.45
CA LEU A 234 0.45 -15.55 23.21
C LEU A 234 0.25 -17.03 23.56
N LEU A 235 0.56 -17.90 22.60
CA LEU A 235 0.37 -19.35 22.67
C LEU A 235 1.08 -20.06 23.85
N GLN A 236 1.87 -19.34 24.66
CA GLN A 236 2.58 -19.86 25.82
C GLN A 236 1.68 -20.06 27.05
N VAL A 237 0.43 -19.57 27.03
CA VAL A 237 -0.52 -19.76 28.14
C VAL A 237 -1.09 -21.19 28.18
N PRO A 238 -1.36 -21.75 29.37
CA PRO A 238 -1.67 -23.18 29.53
C PRO A 238 -3.05 -23.59 29.00
N ASN A 239 -4.00 -22.65 28.91
CA ASN A 239 -5.40 -22.94 28.58
C ASN A 239 -5.73 -22.81 27.08
N ILE A 240 -4.73 -22.51 26.25
CA ILE A 240 -4.87 -22.45 24.79
C ILE A 240 -4.35 -23.76 24.20
N ASN A 241 -5.18 -24.42 23.40
CA ASN A 241 -4.79 -25.63 22.68
C ASN A 241 -4.62 -25.35 21.18
N GLU A 242 -4.09 -26.32 20.42
CA GLU A 242 -3.87 -26.16 18.97
C GLU A 242 -5.14 -25.85 18.17
N GLY A 243 -6.32 -26.19 18.68
CA GLY A 243 -7.61 -25.93 18.05
C GLY A 243 -7.98 -24.44 17.96
N VAL A 244 -7.37 -23.57 18.79
CA VAL A 244 -7.66 -22.11 18.72
C VAL A 244 -7.33 -21.55 17.35
N VAL A 245 -6.24 -22.05 16.75
CA VAL A 245 -5.76 -21.63 15.44
C VAL A 245 -6.78 -22.00 14.37
N GLU A 246 -7.38 -23.18 14.46
CA GLU A 246 -8.37 -23.65 13.50
C GLU A 246 -9.70 -22.89 13.62
N GLU A 247 -10.12 -22.57 14.84
CA GLU A 247 -11.31 -21.74 15.09
C GLU A 247 -11.13 -20.32 14.53
N MET A 248 -9.99 -19.70 14.85
CA MET A 248 -9.60 -18.39 14.35
C MET A 248 -9.53 -18.35 12.82
N GLN A 249 -9.02 -19.40 12.19
CA GLN A 249 -9.02 -19.55 10.74
C GLN A 249 -10.44 -19.60 10.16
N LYS A 250 -11.36 -20.33 10.78
CA LYS A 250 -12.76 -20.38 10.31
C LYS A 250 -13.39 -18.98 10.31
N ILE A 251 -13.08 -18.17 11.33
CA ILE A 251 -13.54 -16.78 11.40
C ILE A 251 -12.88 -15.93 10.30
N SER A 252 -11.57 -16.11 10.04
CA SER A 252 -10.85 -15.35 9.01
C SER A 252 -11.36 -15.64 7.59
N LEU A 253 -11.94 -16.82 7.33
CA LEU A 253 -12.54 -17.18 6.05
C LEU A 253 -13.81 -16.38 5.70
N ALA A 254 -14.46 -15.74 6.68
CA ALA A 254 -15.59 -14.85 6.40
C ALA A 254 -15.17 -13.63 5.54
N LYS A 255 -13.90 -13.22 5.64
CA LYS A 255 -13.27 -12.15 4.83
C LYS A 255 -14.12 -10.87 4.73
N THR A 256 -14.85 -10.50 5.78
CA THR A 256 -15.69 -9.28 5.79
C THR A 256 -14.94 -8.02 6.20
N LYS A 257 -13.86 -8.16 6.96
CA LYS A 257 -12.94 -7.11 7.40
C LYS A 257 -11.56 -7.74 7.71
N PRO A 258 -10.44 -6.98 7.63
CA PRO A 258 -9.12 -7.52 7.90
C PRO A 258 -8.98 -8.09 9.32
N LEU A 259 -8.44 -9.30 9.40
CA LEU A 259 -8.18 -10.01 10.65
C LEU A 259 -6.71 -10.45 10.68
N ILE A 260 -5.90 -9.72 11.45
CA ILE A 260 -4.46 -9.90 11.52
C ILE A 260 -4.08 -10.54 12.85
N PHE A 261 -3.39 -11.67 12.78
CA PHE A 261 -2.88 -12.37 13.95
C PHE A 261 -1.47 -11.91 14.27
N ILE A 262 -1.22 -11.61 15.54
CA ILE A 262 0.11 -11.26 16.04
C ILE A 262 0.46 -12.32 17.07
N SER A 263 1.43 -13.17 16.74
CA SER A 263 1.92 -14.16 17.69
C SER A 263 3.41 -13.95 17.87
N ALA A 264 3.80 -13.48 19.05
CA ALA A 264 5.19 -13.28 19.38
C ALA A 264 5.79 -14.54 20.02
N GLY A 265 7.12 -14.64 19.93
CA GLY A 265 7.89 -15.76 20.49
C GLY A 265 8.69 -16.53 19.44
N GLY A 266 9.53 -17.43 19.95
CA GLY A 266 10.49 -18.24 19.17
C GLY A 266 9.87 -19.43 18.45
N ALA A 267 10.60 -20.54 18.41
CA ALA A 267 10.30 -21.71 17.57
C ALA A 267 8.87 -22.27 17.72
N PHE A 268 8.32 -22.28 18.94
CA PHE A 268 6.97 -22.77 19.19
C PHE A 268 5.90 -21.90 18.50
N SER A 269 5.93 -20.59 18.76
CA SER A 269 5.03 -19.63 18.12
C SER A 269 5.24 -19.58 16.60
N GLU A 270 6.48 -19.73 16.13
CA GLU A 270 6.80 -19.80 14.71
C GLU A 270 6.12 -20.99 14.02
N LYS A 271 6.16 -22.17 14.64
CA LYS A 271 5.49 -23.36 14.10
C LYS A 271 3.98 -23.13 13.94
N GLN A 272 3.34 -22.50 14.91
CA GLN A 272 1.89 -22.24 14.84
C GLN A 272 1.54 -21.11 13.86
N ARG A 273 2.34 -20.05 13.77
CA ARG A 273 2.21 -19.04 12.71
C ARG A 273 2.29 -19.68 11.33
N ARG A 274 3.27 -20.55 11.10
CA ARG A 274 3.38 -21.28 9.82
C ARG A 274 2.09 -22.03 9.50
N LYS A 275 1.55 -22.83 10.43
CA LYS A 275 0.26 -23.52 10.22
C LYS A 275 -0.89 -22.56 9.85
N MET A 276 -0.90 -21.32 10.38
CA MET A 276 -1.85 -20.28 9.99
C MET A 276 -1.62 -19.74 8.58
N GLU A 277 -0.37 -19.51 8.23
CA GLU A 277 0.06 -19.02 6.91
C GLU A 277 -0.31 -20.00 5.79
N GLU A 278 -0.15 -21.31 6.02
CA GLU A 278 -0.50 -22.36 5.07
C GLU A 278 -1.97 -22.34 4.65
N LYS A 279 -2.84 -21.71 5.46
CA LYS A 279 -4.27 -21.56 5.21
C LYS A 279 -4.65 -20.11 4.91
N SER A 280 -3.72 -19.30 4.39
CA SER A 280 -3.95 -17.94 3.92
C SER A 280 -4.46 -16.98 5.00
N THR A 281 -3.88 -17.08 6.20
CA THR A 281 -4.11 -16.15 7.32
C THR A 281 -2.95 -15.14 7.45
N SER A 282 -3.24 -13.85 7.64
CA SER A 282 -2.21 -12.85 7.96
C SER A 282 -1.67 -13.04 9.36
N THR A 283 -0.37 -13.36 9.46
CA THR A 283 0.32 -13.47 10.75
C THR A 283 1.57 -12.60 10.81
N PHE A 284 1.81 -11.98 11.96
CA PHE A 284 2.98 -11.16 12.24
C PHE A 284 3.61 -11.55 13.58
N GLN A 285 4.88 -11.19 13.76
CA GLN A 285 5.58 -11.32 15.04
C GLN A 285 5.49 -10.06 15.90
N SER A 286 5.38 -8.92 15.23
CA SER A 286 5.45 -7.59 15.83
C SER A 286 4.16 -6.83 15.57
N PRO A 287 3.55 -6.19 16.58
CA PRO A 287 2.45 -5.26 16.37
C PRO A 287 2.81 -4.09 15.46
N LEU A 288 4.09 -3.67 15.46
CA LEU A 288 4.57 -2.57 14.63
C LEU A 288 4.48 -2.90 13.14
N ASP A 289 4.94 -4.08 12.74
CA ASP A 289 4.95 -4.51 11.34
C ASP A 289 3.53 -4.80 10.85
N ALA A 290 2.68 -5.36 11.71
CA ALA A 290 1.25 -5.53 11.47
C ALA A 290 0.56 -4.17 11.22
N ALA A 291 0.82 -3.17 12.06
CA ALA A 291 0.24 -1.83 11.93
C ALA A 291 0.75 -1.11 10.67
N LYS A 292 2.05 -1.23 10.35
CA LYS A 292 2.62 -0.68 9.11
C LYS A 292 1.93 -1.28 7.88
N SER A 293 1.74 -2.60 7.89
CA SER A 293 1.13 -3.35 6.79
C SER A 293 -0.35 -3.05 6.61
N LEU A 294 -1.13 -3.00 7.70
CA LEU A 294 -2.53 -2.61 7.66
C LEU A 294 -2.69 -1.16 7.14
N ASN A 295 -1.83 -0.23 7.57
CA ASN A 295 -1.83 1.14 7.07
C ASN A 295 -1.53 1.21 5.56
N ALA A 296 -0.59 0.41 5.06
CA ALA A 296 -0.31 0.32 3.62
C ALA A 296 -1.53 -0.17 2.83
N LEU A 297 -2.24 -1.18 3.35
CA LEU A 297 -3.48 -1.71 2.79
C LEU A 297 -4.58 -0.64 2.74
N ILE A 298 -4.82 0.06 3.85
CA ILE A 298 -5.82 1.13 3.96
C ILE A 298 -5.48 2.26 2.98
N LYS A 299 -4.26 2.80 3.02
CA LYS A 299 -3.82 3.89 2.15
C LYS A 299 -3.98 3.56 0.67
N TYR A 300 -3.64 2.33 0.27
CA TYR A 300 -3.79 1.87 -1.10
C TYR A 300 -5.25 1.95 -1.55
N TYR A 301 -6.17 1.38 -0.78
CA TYR A 301 -7.59 1.33 -1.15
C TYR A 301 -8.27 2.68 -1.06
N THR A 302 -7.98 3.49 -0.03
CA THR A 302 -8.49 4.87 0.06
C THR A 302 -8.03 5.72 -1.13
N THR A 303 -6.76 5.59 -1.53
CA THR A 303 -6.23 6.32 -2.69
C THR A 303 -6.85 5.81 -3.99
N LYS A 304 -7.07 4.49 -4.12
CA LYS A 304 -7.70 3.89 -5.29
C LYS A 304 -9.13 4.40 -5.46
N GLU A 305 -9.94 4.39 -4.41
CA GLU A 305 -11.32 4.91 -4.43
C GLU A 305 -11.36 6.41 -4.77
N ALA A 306 -10.47 7.20 -4.17
CA ALA A 306 -10.40 8.64 -4.46
C ALA A 306 -10.10 8.91 -5.95
N ARG A 307 -9.22 8.11 -6.56
CA ARG A 307 -8.89 8.19 -8.00
C ARG A 307 -10.04 7.75 -8.88
N GLU A 308 -10.69 6.64 -8.55
CA GLU A 308 -11.87 6.14 -9.28
C GLU A 308 -13.00 7.18 -9.25
N LYS A 309 -13.24 7.81 -8.10
CA LYS A 309 -14.22 8.89 -7.96
C LYS A 309 -13.84 10.12 -8.80
N ALA A 310 -12.57 10.55 -8.74
CA ALA A 310 -12.09 11.71 -9.51
C ALA A 310 -12.15 11.47 -11.04
N ALA A 311 -12.03 10.23 -11.50
CA ALA A 311 -12.15 9.88 -12.92
C ALA A 311 -13.60 9.92 -13.44
N LEU A 312 -14.59 9.82 -12.55
CA LEU A 312 -16.02 9.87 -12.88
C LEU A 312 -16.58 11.31 -12.85
N GLU A 313 -15.88 12.25 -12.21
CA GLU A 313 -16.29 13.66 -12.22
C GLU A 313 -16.00 14.29 -13.60
N PRO A 314 -16.97 15.00 -14.22
CA PRO A 314 -16.73 15.66 -15.49
C PRO A 314 -15.58 16.66 -15.37
N GLU A 315 -14.64 16.66 -16.32
CA GLU A 315 -13.59 17.67 -16.39
C GLU A 315 -14.25 19.05 -16.28
N LYS A 316 -13.98 19.76 -15.17
CA LYS A 316 -14.34 21.18 -15.07
C LYS A 316 -13.74 21.86 -16.30
N PRO A 317 -14.52 22.65 -17.07
CA PRO A 317 -14.01 23.30 -18.26
C PRO A 317 -12.73 24.05 -17.87
N LYS A 318 -11.61 23.68 -18.50
CA LYS A 318 -10.32 24.34 -18.29
C LYS A 318 -10.58 25.83 -18.41
N ALA A 319 -10.40 26.58 -17.33
CA ALA A 319 -10.48 28.03 -17.38
C ALA A 319 -9.57 28.50 -18.52
N GLU A 320 -10.17 29.12 -19.54
CA GLU A 320 -9.43 29.68 -20.66
C GLU A 320 -8.24 30.48 -20.11
N LYS A 321 -7.03 30.13 -20.55
CA LYS A 321 -5.83 30.85 -20.15
C LYS A 321 -6.05 32.35 -20.43
N PRO A 322 -5.66 33.27 -19.52
CA PRO A 322 -5.80 34.72 -19.74
C PRO A 322 -5.04 35.27 -20.96
N SER A 323 -4.34 34.43 -21.73
CA SER A 323 -3.56 34.81 -22.89
C SER A 323 -4.40 35.14 -24.13
N GLU A 324 -5.61 34.58 -24.30
CA GLU A 324 -6.42 34.82 -25.50
C GLU A 324 -7.27 36.12 -25.43
N LYS A 325 -7.61 36.58 -24.22
CA LYS A 325 -8.24 37.90 -24.02
C LYS A 325 -7.28 39.07 -24.25
N LYS A 326 -5.96 38.89 -24.06
CA LYS A 326 -4.98 39.96 -24.32
C LYS A 326 -4.67 40.13 -25.81
N GLU A 327 -4.75 39.07 -26.62
CA GLU A 327 -4.50 39.17 -28.05
C GLU A 327 -5.73 39.73 -28.82
N SER A 328 -6.94 39.33 -28.42
CA SER A 328 -8.19 39.91 -28.92
C SER A 328 -8.35 41.39 -28.53
N ALA A 329 -7.98 41.77 -27.30
CA ALA A 329 -7.97 43.18 -26.87
C ALA A 329 -6.88 44.03 -27.57
N LYS A 330 -5.71 43.45 -27.88
CA LYS A 330 -4.68 44.15 -28.69
C LYS A 330 -5.11 44.31 -30.15
N LYS A 331 -5.74 43.30 -30.77
CA LYS A 331 -6.29 43.39 -32.13
C LYS A 331 -7.47 44.38 -32.22
N ALA A 332 -8.31 44.47 -31.19
CA ALA A 332 -9.38 45.47 -31.11
C ALA A 332 -8.84 46.91 -30.95
N LYS A 333 -7.84 47.13 -30.09
CA LYS A 333 -7.21 48.46 -29.92
C LYS A 333 -6.41 48.91 -31.16
N ALA A 334 -5.85 47.98 -31.93
CA ALA A 334 -5.19 48.29 -33.21
C ALA A 334 -6.19 48.71 -34.31
N LYS A 335 -7.39 48.09 -34.37
CA LYS A 335 -8.45 48.47 -35.32
C LYS A 335 -9.08 49.84 -35.01
N VAL A 336 -9.15 50.25 -33.75
CA VAL A 336 -9.67 51.58 -33.37
C VAL A 336 -8.68 52.69 -33.69
N LYS A 337 -7.36 52.48 -33.50
CA LYS A 337 -6.32 53.47 -33.88
C LYS A 337 -6.13 53.64 -35.39
N ALA A 338 -6.53 52.68 -36.21
CA ALA A 338 -6.45 52.79 -37.67
C ALA A 338 -7.60 53.61 -38.29
N LYS A 339 -8.71 53.81 -37.57
CA LYS A 339 -9.89 54.57 -38.06
C LYS A 339 -9.87 56.07 -37.72
N SER A 340 -8.88 56.58 -36.97
CA SER A 340 -8.85 57.98 -36.50
C SER A 340 -7.71 58.84 -37.05
N LYS A 341 -7.08 58.48 -38.18
CA LYS A 341 -6.13 59.39 -38.87
C LYS A 341 -6.89 60.28 -39.87
N PRO A 342 -6.86 61.62 -39.74
CA PRO A 342 -7.48 62.50 -40.72
C PRO A 342 -6.64 62.56 -42.01
N LYS A 343 -7.31 62.41 -43.15
CA LYS A 343 -6.78 62.77 -44.48
C LYS A 343 -6.52 64.28 -44.52
N LYS A 344 -5.29 64.71 -44.75
CA LYS A 344 -5.00 66.01 -45.38
C LYS A 344 -4.01 65.80 -46.52
N GLN A 345 -4.56 65.71 -47.73
CA GLN A 345 -3.86 65.87 -48.99
C GLN A 345 -4.05 67.32 -49.45
N SER A 346 -2.93 67.98 -49.75
CA SER A 346 -2.66 68.86 -50.89
C SER A 346 -3.69 69.90 -51.38
N ALA A 347 -3.26 71.16 -51.41
CA ALA A 347 -3.31 72.14 -52.52
C ALA A 347 -3.33 73.56 -51.92
N LYS A 348 -2.68 74.62 -52.42
CA LYS A 348 -1.73 74.93 -53.49
C LYS A 348 -1.45 76.44 -53.33
N LYS A 349 -0.28 76.94 -53.76
CA LYS A 349 -0.02 78.35 -54.14
C LYS A 349 -0.12 79.40 -53.02
N ALA A 350 0.55 80.54 -53.03
CA ALA A 350 1.66 81.12 -53.77
C ALA A 350 1.90 82.52 -53.15
N LYS A 351 3.08 83.08 -53.45
CA LYS A 351 3.46 84.51 -53.45
C LYS A 351 4.06 85.12 -52.17
N LYS A 352 5.33 85.55 -52.36
CA LYS A 352 5.89 86.91 -52.14
C LYS A 352 5.86 87.43 -50.69
N GLU A 353 6.78 88.21 -50.18
CA GLU A 353 7.90 89.03 -50.66
C GLU A 353 8.62 89.48 -49.36
N LYS A 354 9.93 89.77 -49.42
CA LYS A 354 10.65 90.78 -48.58
C LYS A 354 10.55 90.57 -47.05
N ARG A 355 11.64 90.36 -46.33
CA ARG A 355 12.80 91.25 -46.20
C ARG A 355 13.86 90.56 -45.35
#